data_AF-A0A957MFF7-F1
#
_entry.id   AF-A0A957MFF7-F1
#
_cell.length_a   1.000
_cell.length_b   1.000
_cell.length_c   1.000
_cell.angle_alpha   90.00
_cell.angle_beta   90.00
_cell.angle_gamma   90.00
#
_symmetry.space_group_name_H-M   'P 1'
#
loop_
_entity.id
_entity.type
_entity.pdbx_description
1 polymer ?
#
loop_
_entity_poly.entity_id
_entity_poly.type
_entity_poly.pdbx_seq_one_letter_code
_entity_poly.pdbx_strand_id
1 'polypeptide(L)'
;DPAYRLLRVLERDGYGWVEYIERAPCATAAEVDRFYTRQGGYLALLYALYAGDFHFENLLAAGEHPMLIDLEALFHPNLLDYDEGRPDHLAQQAIDDSVLSVSMLPQRLNFAGGAAIDISGMGAGGRQMTPDKLPVWEGAGTDEMRLRRRQMEFVTEGHRPTLGGETVDVTSQGDAVARGFTRVYTLLRAHRDELLAPDGLLAEFAEAEVRIVARATRLYSLLLQENSHPDLLRDALERDRFYARLWREVERTPRLARLVAAEVRDLHDGDVPIFHARPGQPHLWDSRGELVPDFLPHSGLERVTARIRSLDDNDLARQLWYIRASFATTSRGDTHATGQSSRGSVQDPEPPNSTADFLAAARAIGDRLAQTAHRSNGHAVWIGLGLDGGDSWALNPLTMHLYDGHAGVALFLAYLGAATGERGYTALAQETLATLRVQVAQQRATFFYPGG
;
A
#
# COMPACT_ATOMS: atom_id res chain seq x y z
N ASP A 1 4.21 -9.97 -27.37
CA ASP A 1 4.15 -9.78 -25.91
C ASP A 1 3.60 -11.01 -25.20
N PRO A 2 4.00 -11.27 -23.95
CA PRO A 2 3.44 -12.36 -23.16
C PRO A 2 1.95 -12.11 -22.92
N ALA A 3 1.10 -13.00 -23.41
CA ALA A 3 -0.35 -12.88 -23.25
C ALA A 3 -0.75 -12.97 -21.77
N TYR A 4 -1.80 -12.22 -21.40
CA TYR A 4 -2.47 -12.33 -20.10
C TYR A 4 -3.54 -13.42 -20.19
N ARG A 5 -3.59 -14.29 -19.19
CA ARG A 5 -4.62 -15.34 -19.10
C ARG A 5 -5.85 -14.74 -18.46
N LEU A 6 -7.00 -14.88 -19.13
CA LEU A 6 -8.29 -14.49 -18.58
C LEU A 6 -8.93 -15.67 -17.84
N LEU A 7 -9.65 -15.37 -16.76
CA LEU A 7 -10.47 -16.33 -16.04
C LEU A 7 -11.82 -16.47 -16.72
N ARG A 8 -12.35 -17.70 -16.78
CA ARG A 8 -13.75 -17.89 -17.14
C ARG A 8 -14.62 -17.55 -15.94
N VAL A 9 -15.61 -16.70 -16.16
CA VAL A 9 -16.58 -16.28 -15.15
C VAL A 9 -17.97 -16.67 -15.61
N LEU A 10 -18.75 -17.25 -14.70
CA LEU A 10 -20.17 -17.53 -14.88
C LEU A 10 -20.98 -16.65 -13.92
N GLU A 11 -21.50 -15.55 -14.46
CA GLU A 11 -22.29 -14.58 -13.73
C GLU A 11 -23.71 -15.08 -13.44
N ARG A 12 -24.23 -14.78 -12.25
CA ARG A 12 -25.62 -14.96 -11.83
C ARG A 12 -26.10 -13.72 -11.07
N ASP A 13 -27.39 -13.67 -10.81
CA ASP A 13 -27.97 -12.58 -10.02
C ASP A 13 -27.53 -12.70 -8.55
N GLY A 14 -26.76 -11.72 -8.07
CA GLY A 14 -26.24 -11.65 -6.70
C GLY A 14 -25.09 -12.61 -6.35
N TYR A 15 -24.60 -13.41 -7.31
CA TYR A 15 -23.45 -14.30 -7.10
C TYR A 15 -22.83 -14.73 -8.44
N GLY A 16 -21.66 -15.38 -8.40
CA GLY A 16 -21.05 -15.93 -9.61
C GLY A 16 -20.08 -17.06 -9.29
N TRP A 17 -19.57 -17.71 -10.34
CA TRP A 17 -18.49 -18.68 -10.23
C TRP A 17 -17.31 -18.26 -11.10
N VAL A 18 -16.11 -18.41 -10.55
CA VAL A 18 -14.86 -18.17 -11.25
C VAL A 18 -14.17 -19.52 -11.47
N GLU A 19 -13.50 -19.66 -12.62
CA GLU A 19 -12.66 -20.81 -12.95
C GLU A 19 -11.70 -21.16 -11.80
N TYR A 20 -11.67 -22.44 -11.40
CA TYR A 20 -10.67 -22.93 -10.47
C TYR A 20 -9.28 -22.92 -11.13
N ILE A 21 -8.33 -22.23 -10.50
CA ILE A 21 -6.95 -22.16 -10.97
C ILE A 21 -6.10 -23.19 -10.24
N GLU A 22 -5.63 -24.18 -10.99
CA GLU A 22 -4.60 -25.09 -10.51
C GLU A 22 -3.24 -24.38 -10.47
N ARG A 23 -2.58 -24.47 -9.32
CA ARG A 23 -1.21 -23.98 -9.14
C ARG A 23 -0.25 -24.84 -9.95
N ALA A 24 0.69 -24.22 -10.64
CA ALA A 24 1.67 -24.94 -11.45
C ALA A 24 3.06 -24.30 -11.30
N PRO A 25 4.15 -25.10 -11.33
CA PRO A 25 5.51 -24.58 -11.30
C PRO A 25 5.89 -23.93 -12.63
N CYS A 26 6.84 -22.99 -12.59
CA CYS A 26 7.59 -22.59 -13.77
C CYS A 26 8.58 -23.70 -14.14
N ALA A 27 8.73 -23.96 -15.44
CA ALA A 27 9.70 -24.88 -16.00
C ALA A 27 11.08 -24.23 -16.24
N THR A 28 11.13 -22.91 -16.42
CA THR A 28 12.39 -22.20 -16.75
C THR A 28 12.52 -20.85 -16.04
N ALA A 29 13.75 -20.34 -15.92
CA ALA A 29 13.99 -18.99 -15.44
C ALA A 29 13.33 -17.91 -16.33
N ALA A 30 13.18 -18.17 -17.63
CA ALA A 30 12.49 -17.27 -18.53
C ALA A 30 10.97 -17.19 -18.24
N GLU A 31 10.37 -18.29 -17.76
CA GLU A 31 8.97 -18.30 -17.29
C GLU A 31 8.80 -17.48 -16.01
N VAL A 32 9.76 -17.56 -15.09
CA VAL A 32 9.81 -16.71 -13.89
C VAL A 32 9.93 -15.24 -14.26
N ASP A 33 10.80 -14.89 -15.21
CA ASP A 33 10.94 -13.51 -15.69
C ASP A 33 9.62 -12.98 -16.30
N ARG A 34 8.94 -13.81 -17.10
CA ARG A 34 7.63 -13.48 -17.66
C ARG A 34 6.55 -13.36 -16.58
N PHE A 35 6.58 -14.20 -15.55
CA PHE A 35 5.66 -14.13 -14.41
C PHE A 35 5.74 -12.75 -13.73
N TYR A 36 6.93 -12.33 -13.31
CA TYR A 36 7.10 -11.02 -12.64
C TYR A 36 6.91 -9.84 -13.59
N THR A 37 7.23 -10.00 -14.87
CA THR A 37 6.88 -9.02 -15.91
C THR A 37 5.36 -8.89 -16.10
N ARG A 38 4.57 -9.94 -15.89
CA ARG A 38 3.10 -9.86 -15.87
C ARG A 38 2.59 -9.20 -14.60
N GLN A 39 3.14 -9.54 -13.43
CA GLN A 39 2.83 -8.87 -12.16
C GLN A 39 3.03 -7.35 -12.25
N GLY A 40 4.14 -6.91 -12.85
CA GLY A 40 4.37 -5.48 -13.09
C GLY A 40 3.29 -4.83 -13.94
N GLY A 41 2.82 -5.53 -14.97
CA GLY A 41 1.72 -5.04 -15.81
C GLY A 41 0.39 -4.95 -15.06
N TYR A 42 0.06 -5.95 -14.23
CA TYR A 42 -1.11 -5.86 -13.35
C TYR A 42 -0.98 -4.72 -12.36
N LEU A 43 0.19 -4.52 -11.75
CA LEU A 43 0.41 -3.42 -10.82
C LEU A 43 0.15 -2.05 -11.47
N ALA A 44 0.53 -1.85 -12.74
CA ALA A 44 0.22 -0.61 -13.45
C ALA A 44 -1.28 -0.41 -13.70
N LEU A 45 -1.99 -1.49 -14.06
CA LEU A 45 -3.44 -1.45 -14.25
C LEU A 45 -4.17 -1.15 -12.94
N LEU A 46 -3.82 -1.88 -11.87
CA LEU A 46 -4.38 -1.74 -10.53
C LEU A 46 -4.10 -0.35 -9.95
N TYR A 47 -2.88 0.17 -10.15
CA TYR A 47 -2.52 1.54 -9.80
C TYR A 47 -3.41 2.57 -10.52
N ALA A 48 -3.61 2.42 -11.83
CA ALA A 48 -4.44 3.34 -12.62
C ALA A 48 -5.90 3.33 -12.18
N LEU A 49 -6.41 2.18 -11.71
CA LEU A 49 -7.78 1.96 -11.29
C LEU A 49 -8.05 2.23 -9.80
N TYR A 50 -7.07 2.74 -9.04
CA TYR A 50 -7.17 2.87 -7.57
C TYR A 50 -7.60 1.56 -6.90
N ALA A 51 -6.99 0.45 -7.30
CA ALA A 51 -7.23 -0.83 -6.67
C ALA A 51 -6.55 -0.91 -5.30
N GLY A 52 -7.17 -1.59 -4.34
CA GLY A 52 -6.59 -1.87 -3.02
C GLY A 52 -6.79 -3.33 -2.62
N ASP A 53 -6.21 -3.74 -1.49
CA ASP A 53 -6.44 -5.05 -0.87
C ASP A 53 -5.91 -6.27 -1.67
N PHE A 54 -4.88 -6.10 -2.52
CA PHE A 54 -4.24 -7.22 -3.25
C PHE A 54 -3.12 -7.89 -2.44
N HIS A 55 -3.52 -8.46 -1.30
CA HIS A 55 -2.68 -9.28 -0.43
C HIS A 55 -2.40 -10.67 -1.03
N PHE A 56 -1.48 -11.42 -0.40
CA PHE A 56 -0.99 -12.70 -0.91
C PHE A 56 -2.10 -13.74 -1.18
N GLU A 57 -3.20 -13.71 -0.42
CA GLU A 57 -4.35 -14.59 -0.59
C GLU A 57 -5.12 -14.35 -1.90
N ASN A 58 -5.02 -13.14 -2.47
CA ASN A 58 -5.76 -12.73 -3.67
C ASN A 58 -4.98 -13.01 -4.97
N LEU A 59 -3.84 -13.72 -4.86
CA LEU A 59 -2.97 -14.06 -5.98
C LEU A 59 -2.63 -15.56 -6.00
N LEU A 60 -2.58 -16.14 -7.20
CA LEU A 60 -2.13 -17.51 -7.42
C LEU A 60 -1.06 -17.58 -8.52
N ALA A 61 -0.09 -18.48 -8.35
CA ALA A 61 0.90 -18.79 -9.36
C ALA A 61 0.51 -20.04 -10.17
N ALA A 62 0.14 -19.82 -11.43
CA ALA A 62 -0.19 -20.87 -12.40
C ALA A 62 0.88 -20.92 -13.51
N GLY A 63 2.03 -21.52 -13.20
CA GLY A 63 3.20 -21.52 -14.07
C GLY A 63 3.72 -20.10 -14.25
N GLU A 64 3.91 -19.68 -15.51
CA GLU A 64 4.31 -18.31 -15.84
C GLU A 64 3.20 -17.25 -15.72
N HIS A 65 2.00 -17.65 -15.29
CA HIS A 65 0.83 -16.77 -15.18
C HIS A 65 0.51 -16.45 -13.71
N PRO A 66 0.77 -15.20 -13.25
CA PRO A 66 0.13 -14.70 -12.04
C PRO A 66 -1.37 -14.53 -12.32
N MET A 67 -2.20 -14.99 -11.39
CA MET A 67 -3.65 -14.90 -11.47
C MET A 67 -4.18 -14.10 -10.29
N LEU A 68 -4.88 -13.00 -10.57
CA LEU A 68 -5.66 -12.25 -9.58
C LEU A 68 -6.99 -12.96 -9.42
N ILE A 69 -7.34 -13.42 -8.22
CA ILE A 69 -8.56 -14.20 -7.99
C ILE A 69 -9.66 -13.41 -7.27
N ASP A 70 -9.32 -12.24 -6.76
CA ASP A 70 -10.26 -11.29 -6.20
C ASP A 70 -10.02 -9.91 -6.84
N LEU A 71 -11.09 -9.32 -7.38
CA LEU A 71 -11.09 -8.04 -8.12
C LEU A 71 -12.21 -7.12 -7.63
N GLU A 72 -12.76 -7.36 -6.44
CA GLU A 72 -13.90 -6.58 -5.95
C GLU A 72 -13.50 -5.18 -5.45
N ALA A 73 -12.24 -4.97 -5.05
CA ALA A 73 -11.74 -3.71 -4.49
C ALA A 73 -11.07 -2.78 -5.53
N LEU A 74 -11.72 -2.59 -6.69
CA LEU A 74 -11.32 -1.61 -7.71
C LEU A 74 -12.01 -0.25 -7.48
N PHE A 75 -11.47 0.83 -8.03
CA PHE A 75 -12.01 2.19 -7.93
C PHE A 75 -12.14 2.68 -6.47
N HIS A 76 -11.23 2.24 -5.60
CA HIS A 76 -11.28 2.51 -4.17
C HIS A 76 -11.20 4.03 -3.90
N PRO A 77 -12.00 4.58 -2.98
CA PRO A 77 -11.96 5.99 -2.60
C PRO A 77 -10.84 6.31 -1.61
N ASN A 78 -10.56 7.60 -1.45
CA ASN A 78 -9.81 8.09 -0.30
C ASN A 78 -10.82 8.41 0.80
N LEU A 79 -10.71 7.68 1.90
CA LEU A 79 -11.61 7.85 3.04
C LEU A 79 -11.16 8.98 3.96
N LEU A 80 -9.87 9.34 3.88
CA LEU A 80 -9.30 10.48 4.58
C LEU A 80 -9.66 11.78 3.86
N ASP A 81 -10.20 12.73 4.62
CA ASP A 81 -10.26 14.12 4.20
C ASP A 81 -8.85 14.71 4.37
N TYR A 82 -8.09 14.81 3.27
CA TYR A 82 -6.81 15.51 3.30
C TYR A 82 -7.08 17.01 3.38
N ASP A 83 -7.19 17.52 4.60
CA ASP A 83 -7.19 18.96 4.85
C ASP A 83 -5.88 19.57 4.32
N GLU A 84 -6.03 20.68 3.60
CA GLU A 84 -5.02 21.33 2.77
C GLU A 84 -3.82 21.88 3.57
N GLY A 85 -3.91 21.95 4.90
CA GLY A 85 -2.87 22.50 5.80
C GLY A 85 -2.07 21.49 6.64
N ARG A 86 -2.18 20.18 6.37
CA ARG A 86 -1.60 19.12 7.23
C ARG A 86 -0.53 18.29 6.48
N PRO A 87 0.78 18.51 6.70
CA PRO A 87 1.83 17.75 6.01
C PRO A 87 1.86 16.25 6.38
N ASP A 88 1.34 15.86 7.55
CA ASP A 88 1.11 14.46 7.89
C ASP A 88 0.08 13.79 6.97
N HIS A 89 -0.94 14.54 6.56
CA HIS A 89 -1.94 14.07 5.61
C HIS A 89 -1.37 14.02 4.19
N LEU A 90 -0.47 14.95 3.82
CA LEU A 90 0.23 14.92 2.52
C LEU A 90 1.10 13.67 2.36
N ALA A 91 1.80 13.25 3.42
CA ALA A 91 2.61 12.03 3.38
C ALA A 91 1.77 10.76 3.25
N GLN A 92 0.63 10.70 3.95
CA GLN A 92 -0.32 9.60 3.80
C GLN A 92 -0.93 9.58 2.40
N GLN A 93 -1.33 10.74 1.89
CA GLN A 93 -1.82 10.90 0.52
C GLN A 93 -0.79 10.40 -0.49
N ALA A 94 0.50 10.71 -0.31
CA ALA A 94 1.56 10.23 -1.19
C ALA A 94 1.65 8.69 -1.25
N ILE A 95 1.35 7.99 -0.16
CA ILE A 95 1.29 6.52 -0.11
C ILE A 95 0.01 6.03 -0.80
N ASP A 96 -1.14 6.60 -0.43
CA ASP A 96 -2.47 6.24 -0.94
C ASP A 96 -2.57 6.49 -2.46
N ASP A 97 -1.85 7.49 -2.97
CA ASP A 97 -1.78 7.84 -4.38
C ASP A 97 -0.62 7.13 -5.14
N SER A 98 0.04 6.15 -4.53
CA SER A 98 1.14 5.40 -5.14
C SER A 98 0.81 3.91 -5.34
N VAL A 99 1.68 3.20 -6.07
CA VAL A 99 1.65 1.73 -6.20
C VAL A 99 1.71 0.97 -4.87
N LEU A 100 2.10 1.61 -3.77
CA LEU A 100 2.12 0.99 -2.44
C LEU A 100 0.70 0.68 -1.93
N SER A 101 -0.29 1.52 -2.27
CA SER A 101 -1.70 1.35 -1.87
C SER A 101 -2.37 0.09 -2.41
N VAL A 102 -1.79 -0.51 -3.46
CA VAL A 102 -2.32 -1.73 -4.08
C VAL A 102 -2.10 -2.96 -3.19
N SER A 103 -1.17 -2.92 -2.22
CA SER A 103 -0.78 -4.03 -1.34
C SER A 103 -0.06 -5.21 -2.02
N MET A 104 0.29 -5.11 -3.31
CA MET A 104 1.07 -6.15 -4.00
C MET A 104 2.57 -6.11 -3.70
N LEU A 105 3.12 -4.91 -3.46
CA LEU A 105 4.56 -4.73 -3.31
C LEU A 105 5.06 -5.19 -1.93
N PRO A 106 6.27 -5.77 -1.83
CA PRO A 106 6.84 -6.17 -0.55
C PRO A 106 6.82 -5.05 0.48
N GLN A 107 6.16 -5.31 1.61
CA GLN A 107 6.07 -4.36 2.71
C GLN A 107 5.86 -5.12 4.02
N ARG A 108 6.77 -4.91 4.97
CA ARG A 108 6.60 -5.43 6.32
C ARG A 108 5.73 -4.48 7.14
N LEU A 109 4.72 -5.04 7.76
CA LEU A 109 3.81 -4.35 8.65
C LEU A 109 4.20 -4.64 10.09
N ASN A 110 4.45 -3.57 10.85
CA ASN A 110 4.73 -3.65 12.27
C ASN A 110 3.43 -3.55 13.07
N PHE A 111 3.27 -4.47 14.01
CA PHE A 111 2.13 -4.52 14.92
C PHE A 111 2.61 -4.41 16.36
N ALA A 112 1.84 -3.73 17.21
CA ALA A 112 2.19 -3.54 18.60
C ALA A 112 2.35 -4.88 19.33
N GLY A 113 3.56 -5.15 19.84
CA GLY A 113 3.86 -6.35 20.64
C GLY A 113 4.11 -7.63 19.83
N GLY A 114 4.25 -7.55 18.50
CA GLY A 114 4.54 -8.69 17.62
C GLY A 114 5.75 -8.44 16.70
N ALA A 115 6.21 -9.50 16.03
CA ALA A 115 7.19 -9.38 14.96
C ALA A 115 6.55 -8.76 13.70
N ALA A 116 7.34 -8.04 12.91
CA ALA A 116 6.90 -7.55 11.61
C ALA A 116 6.51 -8.72 10.71
N ILE A 117 5.37 -8.61 10.02
CA ILE A 117 4.90 -9.62 9.06
C ILE A 117 4.73 -8.99 7.68
N ASP A 118 4.86 -9.81 6.64
CA ASP A 118 4.61 -9.41 5.25
C ASP A 118 3.43 -10.22 4.72
N ILE A 119 2.35 -9.53 4.37
CA ILE A 119 1.13 -10.09 3.75
C ILE A 119 0.94 -9.58 2.32
N SER A 120 1.95 -8.92 1.75
CA SER A 120 1.86 -8.34 0.42
C SER A 120 1.77 -9.41 -0.68
N GLY A 121 1.12 -9.07 -1.79
CA GLY A 121 0.88 -9.96 -2.92
C GLY A 121 2.13 -10.57 -3.57
N MET A 122 3.31 -9.97 -3.42
CA MET A 122 4.58 -10.49 -3.96
C MET A 122 5.63 -10.77 -2.86
N GLY A 123 5.61 -10.02 -1.75
CA GLY A 123 6.61 -10.05 -0.69
C GLY A 123 6.36 -11.06 0.43
N ALA A 124 5.10 -11.46 0.64
CA ALA A 124 4.75 -12.45 1.65
C ALA A 124 5.47 -13.80 1.38
N GLY A 125 5.97 -14.47 2.42
CA GLY A 125 6.59 -15.76 2.22
C GLY A 125 6.88 -16.52 3.50
N GLY A 126 6.75 -17.84 3.43
CA GLY A 126 7.14 -18.76 4.50
C GLY A 126 6.17 -18.77 5.68
N ARG A 127 6.69 -19.23 6.82
CA ARG A 127 5.96 -19.32 8.08
C ARG A 127 6.11 -18.03 8.86
N GLN A 128 4.98 -17.49 9.30
CA GLN A 128 4.90 -16.23 10.03
C GLN A 128 4.02 -16.42 11.26
N MET A 129 4.15 -15.54 12.25
CA MET A 129 3.30 -15.56 13.45
C MET A 129 2.22 -14.50 13.31
N THR A 130 0.99 -14.82 13.74
CA THR A 130 -0.09 -13.83 13.77
C THR A 130 0.35 -12.62 14.61
N PRO A 131 0.01 -11.40 14.18
CA PRO A 131 0.43 -10.20 14.89
C PRO A 131 -0.23 -10.15 16.27
N ASP A 132 -1.50 -10.53 16.35
CA ASP A 132 -2.26 -10.66 17.59
C ASP A 132 -2.18 -12.07 18.17
N LYS A 133 -2.41 -12.14 19.48
CA LYS A 133 -2.69 -13.41 20.15
C LYS A 133 -4.15 -13.77 19.94
N LEU A 134 -4.39 -14.88 19.26
CA LEU A 134 -5.72 -15.40 19.00
C LEU A 134 -6.19 -16.33 20.13
N PRO A 135 -7.52 -16.42 20.37
CA PRO A 135 -8.08 -17.37 21.31
C PRO A 135 -7.90 -18.81 20.82
N VAL A 136 -7.31 -19.67 21.67
CA VAL A 136 -7.07 -21.09 21.41
C VAL A 136 -7.53 -21.90 22.62
N TRP A 137 -8.22 -23.01 22.37
CA TRP A 137 -8.60 -23.97 23.41
C TRP A 137 -7.43 -24.91 23.73
N GLU A 138 -6.93 -24.86 24.97
CA GLU A 138 -6.02 -25.86 25.52
C GLU A 138 -6.82 -26.94 26.24
N GLY A 139 -6.41 -28.21 26.14
CA GLY A 139 -7.14 -29.32 26.77
C GLY A 139 -8.55 -29.48 26.21
N ALA A 140 -8.76 -29.16 24.92
CA ALA A 140 -10.09 -29.22 24.31
C ALA A 140 -10.71 -30.62 24.50
N GLY A 141 -11.93 -30.68 25.05
CA GLY A 141 -12.62 -31.92 25.35
C GLY A 141 -12.24 -32.60 26.68
N THR A 142 -11.45 -31.94 27.54
CA THR A 142 -11.13 -32.42 28.90
C THR A 142 -11.68 -31.48 29.99
N ASP A 143 -11.62 -31.92 31.24
CA ASP A 143 -11.93 -31.11 32.44
C ASP A 143 -10.89 -30.00 32.71
N GLU A 144 -9.75 -30.02 32.01
CA GLU A 144 -8.73 -28.97 32.03
C GLU A 144 -8.91 -27.94 30.89
N MET A 145 -10.00 -28.05 30.11
CA MET A 145 -10.26 -27.18 28.96
C MET A 145 -10.27 -25.71 29.38
N ARG A 146 -9.41 -24.91 28.73
CA ARG A 146 -9.33 -23.47 29.02
C ARG A 146 -8.97 -22.66 27.78
N LEU A 147 -9.55 -21.47 27.69
CA LEU A 147 -9.22 -20.51 26.64
C LEU A 147 -7.92 -19.80 26.98
N ARG A 148 -6.95 -19.85 26.08
CA ARG A 148 -5.69 -19.09 26.17
C ARG A 148 -5.49 -18.26 24.91
N ARG A 149 -4.79 -17.14 25.04
CA ARG A 149 -4.41 -16.30 23.91
C ARG A 149 -2.95 -16.56 23.56
N ARG A 150 -2.69 -17.01 22.32
CA ARG A 150 -1.34 -17.27 21.81
C ARG A 150 -1.21 -16.75 20.39
N GLN A 151 -0.01 -16.33 20.01
CA GLN A 151 0.28 -16.11 18.59
C GLN A 151 0.27 -17.48 17.89
N MET A 152 -0.32 -17.52 16.71
CA MET A 152 -0.44 -18.74 15.90
C MET A 152 0.48 -18.66 14.70
N GLU A 153 1.07 -19.79 14.31
CA GLU A 153 1.82 -19.90 13.06
C GLU A 153 0.82 -19.95 11.89
N PHE A 154 1.09 -19.19 10.83
CA PHE A 154 0.38 -19.27 9.56
C PHE A 154 1.39 -19.28 8.41
N VAL A 155 0.95 -19.78 7.25
CA VAL A 155 1.79 -19.94 6.06
C VAL A 155 1.27 -19.06 4.93
N THR A 156 2.15 -18.28 4.34
CA THR A 156 1.87 -17.51 3.12
C THR A 156 2.48 -18.23 1.92
N GLU A 157 1.64 -18.90 1.13
CA GLU A 157 2.06 -19.76 0.01
C GLU A 157 1.14 -19.59 -1.22
N GLY A 158 1.46 -20.25 -2.33
CA GLY A 158 0.59 -20.36 -3.52
C GLY A 158 0.62 -19.18 -4.50
N HIS A 159 0.95 -17.98 -4.05
CA HIS A 159 1.01 -16.76 -4.87
C HIS A 159 2.37 -16.54 -5.56
N ARG A 160 3.44 -17.12 -5.03
CA ARG A 160 4.79 -17.06 -5.61
C ARG A 160 5.03 -18.21 -6.58
N PRO A 161 5.73 -17.97 -7.71
CA PRO A 161 6.09 -19.02 -8.62
C PRO A 161 7.15 -19.92 -7.99
N THR A 162 7.12 -21.20 -8.36
CA THR A 162 8.15 -22.17 -8.00
C THR A 162 8.96 -22.57 -9.23
N LEU A 163 10.23 -22.89 -9.05
CA LEU A 163 11.13 -23.38 -10.11
C LEU A 163 11.99 -24.51 -9.54
N GLY A 164 11.94 -25.69 -10.16
CA GLY A 164 12.69 -26.85 -9.66
C GLY A 164 12.26 -27.33 -8.27
N GLY A 165 11.01 -27.07 -7.86
CA GLY A 165 10.47 -27.45 -6.54
C GLY A 165 10.66 -26.41 -5.44
N GLU A 166 11.45 -25.36 -5.69
CA GLU A 166 11.72 -24.30 -4.73
C GLU A 166 10.92 -23.03 -5.06
N THR A 167 10.55 -22.27 -4.03
CA THR A 167 9.92 -20.96 -4.20
C THR A 167 10.96 -19.96 -4.72
N VAL A 168 10.62 -19.20 -5.76
CA VAL A 168 11.53 -18.21 -6.33
C VAL A 168 11.79 -17.10 -5.32
N ASP A 169 13.08 -16.74 -5.16
CA ASP A 169 13.48 -15.58 -4.37
C ASP A 169 13.03 -14.28 -5.04
N VAL A 170 12.27 -13.48 -4.28
CA VAL A 170 11.69 -12.22 -4.70
C VAL A 170 12.72 -11.10 -4.81
N THR A 171 13.84 -11.16 -4.08
CA THR A 171 14.82 -10.06 -3.94
C THR A 171 15.35 -9.54 -5.29
N SER A 172 15.47 -10.43 -6.27
CA SER A 172 16.02 -10.15 -7.60
C SER A 172 14.97 -9.79 -8.66
N GLN A 173 13.69 -9.71 -8.29
CA GLN A 173 12.58 -9.63 -9.27
C GLN A 173 12.07 -8.21 -9.50
N GLY A 174 12.54 -7.23 -8.73
CA GLY A 174 12.10 -5.83 -8.82
C GLY A 174 12.25 -5.22 -10.22
N ASP A 175 13.31 -5.56 -10.96
CA ASP A 175 13.51 -5.07 -12.32
C ASP A 175 12.55 -5.71 -13.34
N ALA A 176 12.17 -6.98 -13.17
CA ALA A 176 11.16 -7.62 -14.02
C ALA A 176 9.79 -6.97 -13.82
N VAL A 177 9.42 -6.70 -12.57
CA VAL A 177 8.20 -5.95 -12.22
C VAL A 177 8.24 -4.54 -12.80
N ALA A 178 9.35 -3.83 -12.64
CA ALA A 178 9.53 -2.48 -13.20
C ALA A 178 9.37 -2.46 -14.74
N ARG A 179 9.91 -3.46 -15.46
CA ARG A 179 9.71 -3.58 -16.92
C ARG A 179 8.26 -3.80 -17.30
N GLY A 180 7.57 -4.71 -16.59
CA GLY A 180 6.14 -4.96 -16.78
C GLY A 180 5.28 -3.73 -16.54
N PHE A 181 5.56 -3.02 -15.44
CA PHE A 181 4.87 -1.80 -15.04
C PHE A 181 5.04 -0.72 -16.10
N THR A 182 6.28 -0.45 -16.50
CA THR A 182 6.61 0.56 -17.53
C THR A 182 5.85 0.30 -18.83
N ARG A 183 5.79 -0.96 -19.27
CA ARG A 183 5.10 -1.33 -20.52
C ARG A 183 3.61 -0.99 -20.46
N VAL A 184 2.90 -1.45 -19.42
CA VAL A 184 1.45 -1.23 -19.31
C VAL A 184 1.14 0.24 -18.99
N TYR A 185 1.93 0.90 -18.13
CA TYR A 185 1.80 2.33 -17.87
C TYR A 185 1.89 3.16 -19.17
N THR A 186 2.89 2.87 -20.00
CA THR A 186 3.08 3.57 -21.28
C THR A 186 1.92 3.32 -22.23
N LEU A 187 1.38 2.10 -22.25
CA LEU A 187 0.20 1.76 -23.04
C LEU A 187 -1.04 2.53 -22.57
N LEU A 188 -1.30 2.58 -21.26
CA LEU A 188 -2.41 3.35 -20.68
C LEU A 188 -2.30 4.83 -21.03
N ARG A 189 -1.09 5.40 -20.94
CA ARG A 189 -0.82 6.80 -21.34
C ARG A 189 -1.06 7.03 -22.84
N ALA A 190 -0.63 6.10 -23.69
CA ALA A 190 -0.78 6.22 -25.15
C ALA A 190 -2.25 6.15 -25.60
N HIS A 191 -3.08 5.36 -24.91
CA HIS A 191 -4.51 5.17 -25.21
C HIS A 191 -5.43 5.94 -24.26
N ARG A 192 -4.92 6.94 -23.53
CA ARG A 192 -5.69 7.65 -22.50
C ARG A 192 -6.98 8.26 -23.02
N ASP A 193 -6.97 8.81 -24.23
CA ASP A 193 -8.13 9.52 -24.78
C ASP A 193 -9.23 8.52 -25.21
N GLU A 194 -8.84 7.32 -25.64
CA GLU A 194 -9.73 6.20 -25.96
C GLU A 194 -10.35 5.60 -24.69
N LEU A 195 -9.53 5.39 -23.65
CA LEU A 195 -9.99 4.87 -22.36
C LEU A 195 -11.01 5.80 -21.68
N LEU A 196 -10.81 7.12 -21.81
CA LEU A 196 -11.60 8.17 -21.16
C LEU A 196 -12.72 8.76 -22.04
N ALA A 197 -12.92 8.23 -23.25
CA ALA A 197 -14.03 8.64 -24.10
C ALA A 197 -15.38 8.36 -23.39
N PRO A 198 -16.46 9.11 -23.71
CA PRO A 198 -17.79 8.86 -23.13
C PRO A 198 -18.31 7.43 -23.35
N ASP A 199 -17.89 6.78 -24.43
CA ASP A 199 -18.15 5.40 -24.82
C ASP A 199 -16.90 4.50 -24.69
N GLY A 200 -15.88 4.96 -23.95
CA GLY A 200 -14.64 4.23 -23.70
C GLY A 200 -14.80 3.13 -22.63
N LEU A 201 -13.79 2.27 -22.53
CA LEU A 201 -13.81 1.09 -21.64
C LEU A 201 -14.09 1.42 -20.16
N LEU A 202 -13.70 2.61 -19.69
CA LEU A 202 -13.93 2.98 -18.29
C LEU A 202 -15.38 3.36 -18.01
N ALA A 203 -16.14 3.82 -19.02
CA ALA A 203 -17.55 4.14 -18.85
C ALA A 203 -18.39 2.89 -18.53
N GLU A 204 -17.97 1.71 -18.97
CA GLU A 204 -18.64 0.43 -18.68
C GLU A 204 -18.68 0.10 -17.18
N PHE A 205 -17.74 0.64 -16.39
CA PHE A 205 -17.67 0.41 -14.95
C PHE A 205 -18.55 1.36 -14.12
N ALA A 206 -19.26 2.31 -14.72
CA ALA A 206 -19.98 3.35 -13.98
C ALA A 206 -20.99 2.79 -12.97
N GLU A 207 -21.68 1.71 -13.34
CA GLU A 207 -22.69 1.06 -12.49
C GLU A 207 -22.21 -0.29 -11.93
N ALA A 208 -20.95 -0.67 -12.16
CA ALA A 208 -20.39 -1.88 -11.57
C ALA A 208 -20.37 -1.76 -10.05
N GLU A 209 -20.74 -2.82 -9.34
CA GLU A 209 -20.60 -2.85 -7.89
C GLU A 209 -19.15 -3.16 -7.51
N VAL A 210 -18.56 -2.33 -6.66
CA VAL A 210 -17.21 -2.53 -6.12
C VAL A 210 -17.23 -2.44 -4.59
N ARG A 211 -16.36 -3.19 -3.93
CA ARG A 211 -16.22 -3.19 -2.48
C ARG A 211 -15.33 -2.04 -2.00
N ILE A 212 -15.79 -1.36 -0.95
CA ILE A 212 -15.02 -0.34 -0.24
C ILE A 212 -14.59 -0.87 1.12
N VAL A 213 -13.27 -0.92 1.35
CA VAL A 213 -12.70 -1.33 2.62
C VAL A 213 -12.67 -0.10 3.54
N ALA A 214 -13.78 0.13 4.25
CA ALA A 214 -13.91 1.27 5.16
C ALA A 214 -12.91 1.22 6.33
N ARG A 215 -12.63 0.00 6.81
CA ARG A 215 -11.66 -0.30 7.87
C ARG A 215 -11.01 -1.64 7.61
N ALA A 216 -9.80 -1.83 8.13
CA ALA A 216 -9.12 -3.11 8.03
C ALA A 216 -9.95 -4.24 8.66
N THR A 217 -10.20 -5.31 7.90
CA THR A 217 -10.96 -6.51 8.33
C THR A 217 -10.49 -7.06 9.67
N ARG A 218 -9.19 -6.97 9.97
CA ARG A 218 -8.59 -7.35 11.26
C ARG A 218 -9.27 -6.69 12.46
N LEU A 219 -9.65 -5.41 12.38
CA LEU A 219 -10.34 -4.71 13.47
C LEU A 219 -11.70 -5.34 13.75
N TYR A 220 -12.49 -5.61 12.69
CA TYR A 220 -13.79 -6.26 12.83
C TYR A 220 -13.67 -7.68 13.37
N SER A 221 -12.72 -8.47 12.87
CA SER A 221 -12.45 -9.82 13.38
C SER A 221 -12.11 -9.83 14.86
N LEU A 222 -11.29 -8.87 15.33
CA LEU A 222 -10.99 -8.72 16.76
C LEU A 222 -12.23 -8.35 17.57
N LEU A 223 -13.08 -7.44 17.07
CA LEU A 223 -14.33 -7.07 17.74
C LEU A 223 -15.29 -8.25 17.83
N LEU A 224 -15.47 -9.03 16.76
CA LEU A 224 -16.31 -10.23 16.73
C LEU A 224 -15.81 -11.31 17.69
N GLN A 225 -14.49 -11.53 17.73
CA GLN A 225 -13.89 -12.51 18.66
C GLN A 225 -14.13 -12.09 20.12
N GLU A 226 -13.79 -10.86 20.46
CA GLU A 226 -13.91 -10.35 21.83
C GLU A 226 -15.37 -10.20 22.28
N ASN A 227 -16.31 -9.97 21.35
CA ASN A 227 -17.75 -9.96 21.60
C ASN A 227 -18.28 -11.28 22.23
N SER A 228 -17.57 -12.39 22.05
CA SER A 228 -17.92 -13.68 22.68
C SER A 228 -17.56 -13.78 24.17
N HIS A 229 -16.96 -12.74 24.78
CA HIS A 229 -16.61 -12.75 26.19
C HIS A 229 -17.85 -12.81 27.11
N PRO A 230 -17.87 -13.64 28.18
CA PRO A 230 -19.05 -13.79 29.03
C PRO A 230 -19.59 -12.48 29.60
N ASP A 231 -18.74 -11.50 29.90
CA ASP A 231 -19.18 -10.20 30.42
C ASP A 231 -19.99 -9.40 29.40
N LEU A 232 -19.72 -9.57 28.10
CA LEU A 232 -20.46 -8.91 27.00
C LEU A 232 -21.69 -9.70 26.56
N LEU A 233 -21.78 -10.99 26.91
CA LEU A 233 -22.94 -11.84 26.61
C LEU A 233 -24.06 -11.71 27.63
N ARG A 234 -23.79 -11.14 28.81
CA ARG A 234 -24.77 -11.00 29.91
C ARG A 234 -25.65 -9.76 29.79
N ASP A 235 -25.15 -8.70 29.16
CA ASP A 235 -25.84 -7.41 29.05
C ASP A 235 -25.62 -6.81 27.66
N ALA A 236 -26.72 -6.58 26.94
CA ALA A 236 -26.68 -5.96 25.62
C ALA A 236 -26.10 -4.54 25.67
N LEU A 237 -26.30 -3.79 26.76
CA LEU A 237 -25.76 -2.43 26.87
C LEU A 237 -24.23 -2.43 26.99
N GLU A 238 -23.65 -3.41 27.68
CA GLU A 238 -22.19 -3.57 27.75
C GLU A 238 -21.60 -3.94 26.39
N ARG A 239 -22.31 -4.74 25.60
CA ARG A 239 -21.93 -5.05 24.22
C ARG A 239 -21.98 -3.82 23.32
N ASP A 240 -23.02 -3.00 23.42
CA ASP A 240 -23.13 -1.76 22.64
C ASP A 240 -22.00 -0.78 23.01
N ARG A 241 -21.68 -0.65 24.30
CA ARG A 241 -20.54 0.13 24.80
C ARG A 241 -19.21 -0.41 24.28
N PHE A 242 -19.07 -1.73 24.17
CA PHE A 242 -17.87 -2.36 23.62
C PHE A 242 -17.65 -1.96 22.15
N TYR A 243 -18.69 -1.95 21.32
CA TYR A 243 -18.58 -1.52 19.92
C TYR A 243 -18.35 -0.02 19.74
N ALA A 244 -18.56 0.80 20.78
CA ALA A 244 -18.22 2.22 20.74
C ALA A 244 -16.73 2.48 20.43
N ARG A 245 -15.86 1.47 20.51
CA ARG A 245 -14.46 1.53 20.05
C ARG A 245 -14.30 1.89 18.58
N LEU A 246 -15.31 1.63 17.73
CA LEU A 246 -15.31 2.07 16.32
C LEU A 246 -15.22 3.60 16.18
N TRP A 247 -15.68 4.35 17.19
CA TRP A 247 -15.57 5.81 17.22
C TRP A 247 -14.14 6.32 17.39
N ARG A 248 -13.17 5.47 17.75
CA ARG A 248 -11.77 5.91 17.92
C ARG A 248 -11.13 6.38 16.61
N GLU A 249 -11.40 5.71 15.49
CA GLU A 249 -10.84 6.15 14.21
C GLU A 249 -11.61 7.32 13.61
N VAL A 250 -12.84 7.60 14.07
CA VAL A 250 -13.63 8.76 13.64
C VAL A 250 -12.92 10.07 13.97
N GLU A 251 -12.13 10.11 15.05
CA GLU A 251 -11.32 11.29 15.39
C GLU A 251 -10.32 11.64 14.27
N ARG A 252 -9.77 10.62 13.60
CA ARG A 252 -8.82 10.78 12.48
C ARG A 252 -9.51 10.84 11.12
N THR A 253 -10.64 10.17 11.00
CA THR A 253 -11.41 10.02 9.75
C THR A 253 -12.90 10.30 10.03
N PRO A 254 -13.31 11.58 10.17
CA PRO A 254 -14.65 11.95 10.62
C PRO A 254 -15.81 11.35 9.82
N ARG A 255 -15.62 11.11 8.51
CA ARG A 255 -16.64 10.48 7.66
C ARG A 255 -17.07 9.09 8.13
N LEU A 256 -16.18 8.33 8.77
CA LEU A 256 -16.51 6.99 9.29
C LEU A 256 -17.66 7.03 10.31
N ALA A 257 -17.92 8.16 10.96
CA ALA A 257 -19.08 8.34 11.86
C ALA A 257 -20.40 7.91 11.22
N ARG A 258 -20.53 8.13 9.90
CA ARG A 258 -21.74 7.82 9.13
C ARG A 258 -21.91 6.34 8.85
N LEU A 259 -20.86 5.53 9.02
CA LEU A 259 -20.88 4.08 8.80
C LEU A 259 -21.08 3.31 10.11
N VAL A 260 -20.72 3.89 11.26
CA VAL A 260 -20.73 3.19 12.57
C VAL A 260 -22.04 2.48 12.86
N ALA A 261 -23.18 3.08 12.55
CA ALA A 261 -24.48 2.44 12.79
C ALA A 261 -24.64 1.14 11.99
N ALA A 262 -24.25 1.13 10.72
CA ALA A 262 -24.26 -0.07 9.88
C ALA A 262 -23.19 -1.07 10.34
N GLU A 263 -21.99 -0.61 10.68
CA GLU A 263 -20.90 -1.45 11.20
C GLU A 263 -21.34 -2.21 12.47
N VAL A 264 -21.94 -1.52 13.43
CA VAL A 264 -22.45 -2.12 14.68
C VAL A 264 -23.55 -3.15 14.40
N ARG A 265 -24.41 -2.86 13.42
CA ARG A 265 -25.50 -3.74 13.01
C ARG A 265 -24.99 -5.09 12.51
N ASP A 266 -24.03 -5.07 11.58
CA ASP A 266 -23.43 -6.28 11.02
C ASP A 266 -22.65 -7.05 12.09
N LEU A 267 -21.92 -6.34 12.95
CA LEU A 267 -21.20 -6.97 14.07
C LEU A 267 -22.14 -7.64 15.09
N HIS A 268 -23.35 -7.11 15.29
CA HIS A 268 -24.36 -7.77 16.12
C HIS A 268 -24.89 -9.06 15.49
N ASP A 269 -25.00 -9.10 14.16
CA ASP A 269 -25.41 -10.28 13.38
C ASP A 269 -24.26 -11.32 13.32
N GLY A 270 -23.04 -10.93 13.70
CA GLY A 270 -21.86 -11.79 13.71
C GLY A 270 -21.03 -11.69 12.42
N ASP A 271 -21.37 -10.74 11.55
CA ASP A 271 -20.76 -10.55 10.25
C ASP A 271 -19.67 -9.47 10.30
N VAL A 272 -18.71 -9.58 9.37
CA VAL A 272 -17.76 -8.51 9.09
C VAL A 272 -18.50 -7.46 8.26
N PRO A 273 -18.53 -6.17 8.70
CA PRO A 273 -19.17 -5.12 7.93
C PRO A 273 -18.60 -5.00 6.52
N ILE A 274 -19.50 -4.84 5.54
CA ILE A 274 -19.16 -4.65 4.13
C ILE A 274 -19.88 -3.42 3.58
N PHE A 275 -19.17 -2.68 2.72
CA PHE A 275 -19.70 -1.51 2.04
C PHE A 275 -19.40 -1.61 0.54
N HIS A 276 -20.37 -1.19 -0.25
CA HIS A 276 -20.30 -1.23 -1.71
C HIS A 276 -20.38 0.19 -2.26
N ALA A 277 -19.83 0.40 -3.46
CA ALA A 277 -19.95 1.62 -4.24
C ALA A 277 -20.22 1.30 -5.69
N ARG A 278 -20.65 2.32 -6.43
CA ARG A 278 -20.68 2.31 -7.90
C ARG A 278 -19.71 3.37 -8.39
N PRO A 279 -18.72 3.04 -9.24
CA PRO A 279 -17.68 3.97 -9.65
C PRO A 279 -18.19 5.29 -10.25
N GLY A 280 -19.38 5.32 -10.85
CA GLY A 280 -20.00 6.54 -11.39
C GLY A 280 -20.68 7.45 -10.36
N GLN A 281 -20.75 7.05 -9.08
CA GLN A 281 -21.53 7.75 -8.06
C GLN A 281 -20.70 8.02 -6.80
N PRO A 282 -20.92 9.15 -6.09
CA PRO A 282 -20.20 9.48 -4.85
C PRO A 282 -20.88 8.89 -3.59
N HIS A 283 -21.56 7.77 -3.73
CA HIS A 283 -22.39 7.15 -2.69
C HIS A 283 -21.81 5.81 -2.25
N LEU A 284 -22.16 5.39 -1.03
CA LEU A 284 -21.94 4.02 -0.57
C LEU A 284 -23.28 3.34 -0.28
N TRP A 285 -23.27 2.01 -0.29
CA TRP A 285 -24.34 1.16 0.20
C TRP A 285 -23.78 0.24 1.28
N ASP A 286 -24.54 0.02 2.34
CA ASP A 286 -24.18 -0.98 3.36
C ASP A 286 -24.54 -2.41 2.94
N SER A 287 -24.24 -3.38 3.80
CA SER A 287 -24.53 -4.81 3.63
C SER A 287 -26.00 -5.13 3.32
N ARG A 288 -26.92 -4.22 3.64
CA ARG A 288 -28.37 -4.38 3.46
C ARG A 288 -28.91 -3.57 2.27
N GLY A 289 -28.02 -2.94 1.51
CA GLY A 289 -28.37 -2.07 0.39
C GLY A 289 -28.92 -0.71 0.83
N GLU A 290 -28.72 -0.29 2.08
CA GLU A 290 -29.11 1.05 2.52
C GLU A 290 -28.12 2.09 2.00
N LEU A 291 -28.65 3.12 1.33
CA LEU A 291 -27.86 4.18 0.72
C LEU A 291 -27.28 5.12 1.79
N VAL A 292 -25.97 5.36 1.70
CA VAL A 292 -25.25 6.43 2.39
C VAL A 292 -24.90 7.51 1.35
N PRO A 293 -25.76 8.54 1.17
CA PRO A 293 -25.64 9.49 0.07
C PRO A 293 -24.45 10.44 0.26
N ASP A 294 -23.84 10.90 -0.82
CA ASP A 294 -22.71 11.86 -0.79
C ASP A 294 -21.64 11.52 0.26
N PHE A 295 -21.29 10.24 0.36
CA PHE A 295 -20.27 9.78 1.30
C PHE A 295 -18.87 10.17 0.82
N LEU A 296 -18.66 10.13 -0.50
CA LEU A 296 -17.39 10.41 -1.14
C LEU A 296 -17.36 11.85 -1.70
N PRO A 297 -16.22 12.55 -1.62
CA PRO A 297 -16.08 13.87 -2.27
C PRO A 297 -16.07 13.78 -3.80
N HIS A 298 -15.58 12.66 -4.34
CA HIS A 298 -15.54 12.34 -5.77
C HIS A 298 -15.90 10.87 -5.97
N SER A 299 -16.56 10.57 -7.08
CA SER A 299 -16.81 9.21 -7.52
C SER A 299 -15.51 8.48 -7.91
N GLY A 300 -15.53 7.14 -7.90
CA GLY A 300 -14.37 6.33 -8.28
C GLY A 300 -13.88 6.60 -9.70
N LEU A 301 -14.81 6.81 -10.65
CA LEU A 301 -14.49 7.13 -12.04
C LEU A 301 -13.87 8.51 -12.20
N GLU A 302 -14.32 9.53 -11.45
CA GLU A 302 -13.69 10.85 -11.48
C GLU A 302 -12.23 10.77 -11.03
N ARG A 303 -11.96 9.98 -9.98
CA ARG A 303 -10.59 9.77 -9.49
C ARG A 303 -9.71 9.06 -10.51
N VAL A 304 -10.17 7.92 -11.05
CA VAL A 304 -9.45 7.17 -12.10
C VAL A 304 -9.21 8.05 -13.32
N THR A 305 -10.21 8.83 -13.72
CA THR A 305 -10.08 9.79 -14.82
C THR A 305 -8.98 10.81 -14.56
N ALA A 306 -8.94 11.39 -13.36
CA ALA A 306 -7.88 12.32 -12.97
C ALA A 306 -6.49 11.67 -13.02
N ARG A 307 -6.35 10.43 -12.51
CA ARG A 307 -5.09 9.68 -12.52
C ARG A 307 -4.61 9.38 -13.93
N ILE A 308 -5.49 8.89 -14.80
CA ILE A 308 -5.12 8.55 -16.19
C ILE A 308 -4.70 9.81 -16.96
N ARG A 309 -5.36 10.95 -16.73
CA ARG A 309 -4.95 12.24 -17.30
C ARG A 309 -3.60 12.72 -16.79
N SER A 310 -3.25 12.41 -15.54
CA SER A 310 -1.99 12.83 -14.92
C SER A 310 -0.81 11.89 -15.19
N LEU A 311 -0.98 10.80 -15.94
CA LEU A 311 0.12 9.89 -16.24
C LEU A 311 1.20 10.59 -17.08
N ASP A 312 2.39 10.72 -16.50
CA ASP A 312 3.54 11.40 -17.10
C ASP A 312 4.86 10.72 -16.69
N ASP A 313 5.98 11.24 -17.21
CA ASP A 313 7.29 10.64 -16.99
C ASP A 313 7.78 10.84 -15.53
N ASN A 314 7.30 11.87 -14.83
CA ASN A 314 7.66 12.10 -13.42
C ASN A 314 6.92 11.14 -12.51
N ASP A 315 5.63 10.93 -12.75
CA ASP A 315 4.84 9.93 -12.05
C ASP A 315 5.39 8.52 -12.29
N LEU A 316 5.66 8.15 -13.55
CA LEU A 316 6.30 6.89 -13.87
C LEU A 316 7.63 6.71 -13.10
N ALA A 317 8.49 7.72 -13.09
CA ALA A 317 9.75 7.67 -12.35
C ALA A 317 9.55 7.45 -10.84
N ARG A 318 8.55 8.12 -10.23
CA ARG A 318 8.20 7.91 -8.81
C ARG A 318 7.68 6.50 -8.55
N GLN A 319 6.75 6.01 -9.36
CA GLN A 319 6.21 4.64 -9.20
C GLN A 319 7.30 3.57 -9.38
N LEU A 320 8.21 3.74 -10.34
CA LEU A 320 9.36 2.85 -10.51
C LEU A 320 10.34 2.90 -9.33
N TRP A 321 10.50 4.06 -8.69
CA TRP A 321 11.28 4.16 -7.47
C TRP A 321 10.64 3.37 -6.33
N TYR A 322 9.32 3.50 -6.13
CA TYR A 322 8.58 2.72 -5.12
C TYR A 322 8.72 1.21 -5.35
N ILE A 323 8.53 0.75 -6.58
CA ILE A 323 8.68 -0.67 -6.95
C ILE A 323 10.09 -1.15 -6.61
N ARG A 324 11.14 -0.45 -7.04
CA ARG A 324 12.51 -0.91 -6.77
C ARG A 324 12.85 -0.86 -5.29
N ALA A 325 12.44 0.20 -4.60
CA ALA A 325 12.72 0.38 -3.19
C ALA A 325 12.01 -0.67 -2.32
N SER A 326 10.76 -1.03 -2.64
CA SER A 326 10.03 -2.07 -1.91
C SER A 326 10.73 -3.42 -2.01
N PHE A 327 11.18 -3.81 -3.20
CA PHE A 327 11.96 -5.04 -3.38
C PHE A 327 13.31 -5.00 -2.66
N ALA A 328 13.98 -3.84 -2.61
CA ALA A 328 15.22 -3.70 -1.86
C ALA A 328 15.04 -4.00 -0.36
N THR A 329 13.86 -3.71 0.23
CA THR A 329 13.56 -4.03 1.64
C THR A 329 13.52 -5.52 1.97
N THR A 330 13.38 -6.39 0.96
CA THR A 330 13.34 -7.84 1.16
C THR A 330 14.71 -8.46 1.42
N SER A 331 15.79 -7.71 1.15
CA SER A 331 17.16 -8.11 1.45
C SER A 331 17.35 -8.19 2.97
N ARG A 332 17.67 -9.36 3.51
CA ARG A 332 17.92 -9.52 4.95
C ARG A 332 19.28 -8.95 5.31
N GLY A 333 19.28 -7.97 6.21
CA GLY A 333 20.42 -7.59 7.04
C GLY A 333 21.35 -6.52 6.46
N ASP A 334 22.01 -5.83 7.38
CA ASP A 334 23.16 -4.97 7.14
C ASP A 334 24.27 -5.72 6.37
N THR A 335 24.22 -5.66 5.04
CA THR A 335 25.40 -5.93 4.23
C THR A 335 26.07 -4.63 3.81
N HIS A 336 26.45 -3.80 4.79
CA HIS A 336 27.79 -3.22 4.72
C HIS A 336 28.87 -4.32 4.85
N ALA A 337 28.49 -5.51 5.34
CA ALA A 337 29.26 -6.74 5.14
C ALA A 337 29.30 -7.12 3.65
N THR A 338 30.36 -6.71 2.96
CA THR A 338 31.15 -7.46 1.97
C THR A 338 30.46 -8.63 1.26
N GLY A 339 29.26 -8.44 0.75
CA GLY A 339 28.69 -9.31 -0.25
C GLY A 339 29.57 -9.14 -1.47
N GLN A 340 30.28 -10.20 -1.86
CA GLN A 340 30.80 -10.37 -3.21
C GLN A 340 29.59 -10.37 -4.15
N SER A 341 29.02 -9.19 -4.37
CA SER A 341 28.28 -8.90 -5.58
C SER A 341 29.26 -9.27 -6.68
N SER A 342 28.83 -10.13 -7.59
CA SER A 342 29.39 -10.20 -8.93
C SER A 342 29.13 -8.84 -9.61
N ARG A 343 29.79 -7.80 -9.12
CA ARG A 343 30.05 -6.58 -9.87
C ARG A 343 30.87 -7.07 -11.05
N GLY A 344 30.20 -7.38 -12.17
CA GLY A 344 30.85 -7.32 -13.46
C GLY A 344 31.65 -6.03 -13.48
N SER A 345 32.90 -6.07 -13.96
CA SER A 345 33.86 -4.98 -13.78
C SER A 345 33.25 -3.64 -14.22
N VAL A 346 32.70 -2.90 -13.27
CA VAL A 346 32.36 -1.51 -13.46
C VAL A 346 33.74 -0.89 -13.45
N GLN A 347 34.20 -0.42 -14.61
CA GLN A 347 35.36 0.46 -14.62
C GLN A 347 35.05 1.58 -13.63
N ASP A 348 35.89 1.74 -12.61
CA ASP A 348 35.74 2.86 -11.70
C ASP A 348 35.70 4.12 -12.57
N PRO A 349 34.63 4.94 -12.47
CA PRO A 349 34.58 6.18 -13.22
C PRO A 349 35.82 7.00 -12.87
N GLU A 350 36.37 7.72 -13.85
CA GLU A 350 37.47 8.64 -13.58
C GLU A 350 37.09 9.54 -12.40
N PRO A 351 37.99 9.72 -11.41
CA PRO A 351 37.68 10.52 -10.25
C PRO A 351 37.24 11.93 -10.70
N PRO A 352 36.19 12.52 -10.08
CA PRO A 352 35.79 13.88 -10.40
C PRO A 352 37.00 14.81 -10.18
N ASN A 353 37.39 15.52 -11.24
CA ASN A 353 38.64 16.28 -11.27
C ASN A 353 38.42 17.79 -11.09
N SER A 354 37.16 18.23 -10.95
CA SER A 354 36.82 19.64 -10.84
C SER A 354 35.63 19.90 -9.91
N THR A 355 35.55 21.14 -9.39
CA THR A 355 34.37 21.65 -8.68
C THR A 355 33.09 21.53 -9.53
N ALA A 356 33.22 21.64 -10.86
CA ALA A 356 32.09 21.51 -11.77
C ALA A 356 31.51 20.09 -11.76
N ASP A 357 32.35 19.06 -11.64
CA ASP A 357 31.90 17.66 -11.58
C ASP A 357 31.11 17.38 -10.30
N PHE A 358 31.59 17.88 -9.15
CA PHE A 358 30.87 17.78 -7.88
C PHE A 358 29.54 18.55 -7.92
N LEU A 359 29.52 19.73 -8.54
CA LEU A 359 28.29 20.52 -8.67
C LEU A 359 27.29 19.84 -9.61
N ALA A 360 27.76 19.20 -10.68
CA ALA A 360 26.91 18.41 -11.59
C ALA A 360 26.29 17.21 -10.87
N ALA A 361 27.09 16.47 -10.07
CA ALA A 361 26.58 15.38 -9.24
C ALA A 361 25.55 15.87 -8.20
N ALA A 362 25.83 17.00 -7.54
CA ALA A 362 24.91 17.60 -6.57
C ALA A 362 23.59 18.06 -7.24
N ARG A 363 23.66 18.63 -8.45
CA ARG A 363 22.46 18.95 -9.25
C ARG A 363 21.66 17.72 -9.58
N ALA A 364 22.30 16.62 -10.02
CA ALA A 364 21.60 15.37 -10.30
C ALA A 364 20.86 14.81 -9.07
N ILE A 365 21.44 14.94 -7.87
CA ILE A 365 20.77 14.58 -6.61
C ILE A 365 19.60 15.54 -6.32
N GLY A 366 19.81 16.86 -6.47
CA GLY A 366 18.79 17.88 -6.28
C GLY A 366 17.59 17.71 -7.22
N ASP A 367 17.84 17.43 -8.49
CA ASP A 367 16.83 17.18 -9.51
C ASP A 367 16.03 15.93 -9.19
N ARG A 368 16.71 14.87 -8.74
CA ARG A 368 16.04 13.65 -8.29
C ARG A 368 15.15 13.91 -7.08
N LEU A 369 15.62 14.67 -6.08
CA LEU A 369 14.80 15.06 -4.93
C LEU A 369 13.60 15.90 -5.35
N ALA A 370 13.76 16.83 -6.29
CA ALA A 370 12.66 17.62 -6.82
C ALA A 370 11.64 16.76 -7.58
N GLN A 371 12.11 15.76 -8.34
CA GLN A 371 11.26 14.84 -9.10
C GLN A 371 10.45 13.89 -8.20
N THR A 372 11.03 13.44 -7.09
CA THR A 372 10.38 12.49 -6.16
C THR A 372 9.62 13.15 -5.02
N ALA A 373 9.66 14.48 -4.92
CA ALA A 373 8.93 15.23 -3.91
C ALA A 373 7.43 15.18 -4.16
N HIS A 374 6.66 14.92 -3.10
CA HIS A 374 5.23 15.17 -3.07
C HIS A 374 5.01 16.56 -2.50
N ARG A 375 4.37 17.44 -3.28
CA ARG A 375 4.29 18.87 -2.98
C ARG A 375 2.84 19.31 -2.99
N SER A 376 2.42 20.01 -1.94
CA SER A 376 1.10 20.62 -1.87
C SER A 376 1.13 21.79 -0.89
N ASN A 377 0.48 22.90 -1.23
CA ASN A 377 0.28 24.06 -0.35
C ASN A 377 1.54 24.57 0.38
N GLY A 378 2.66 24.63 -0.34
CA GLY A 378 3.94 25.11 0.22
C GLY A 378 4.62 24.11 1.15
N HIS A 379 4.18 22.86 1.18
CA HIS A 379 4.82 21.74 1.86
C HIS A 379 5.42 20.77 0.84
N ALA A 380 6.56 20.17 1.21
CA ALA A 380 7.18 19.09 0.47
C ALA A 380 7.43 17.91 1.41
N VAL A 381 7.08 16.70 0.98
CA VAL A 381 7.34 15.45 1.68
C VAL A 381 7.94 14.41 0.74
N TRP A 382 8.67 13.46 1.30
CA TRP A 382 9.16 12.30 0.60
C TRP A 382 8.78 11.05 1.37
N ILE A 383 8.55 9.98 0.61
CA ILE A 383 8.63 8.63 1.14
C ILE A 383 10.07 8.18 0.90
N GLY A 384 10.70 7.57 1.89
CA GLY A 384 12.08 7.11 1.84
C GLY A 384 12.23 5.72 2.46
N LEU A 385 13.43 5.17 2.34
CA LEU A 385 13.81 3.95 3.05
C LEU A 385 14.31 4.34 4.45
N GLY A 386 13.66 3.81 5.48
CA GLY A 386 14.07 3.96 6.87
C GLY A 386 14.25 2.61 7.54
N LEU A 387 15.13 2.56 8.55
CA LEU A 387 15.24 1.41 9.43
C LEU A 387 14.11 1.47 10.46
N ASP A 388 13.26 0.44 10.46
CA ASP A 388 12.22 0.23 11.45
C ASP A 388 12.69 -0.81 12.48
N GLY A 389 12.58 -0.47 13.77
CA GLY A 389 12.92 -1.35 14.88
C GLY A 389 14.39 -1.83 14.98
N GLY A 390 15.30 -1.27 14.19
CA GLY A 390 16.75 -1.54 14.23
C GLY A 390 17.28 -2.54 13.20
N ASP A 391 16.45 -3.47 12.70
CA ASP A 391 16.94 -4.61 11.89
C ASP A 391 16.20 -4.79 10.55
N SER A 392 15.25 -3.92 10.20
CA SER A 392 14.47 -4.05 8.96
C SER A 392 14.28 -2.73 8.22
N TRP A 393 14.49 -2.75 6.91
CA TRP A 393 14.19 -1.61 6.04
C TRP A 393 12.71 -1.57 5.69
N ALA A 394 12.12 -0.38 5.69
CA ALA A 394 10.75 -0.14 5.26
C ALA A 394 10.64 1.18 4.49
N LEU A 395 9.65 1.25 3.60
CA LEU A 395 9.26 2.50 2.95
C LEU A 395 8.32 3.28 3.87
N ASN A 396 8.76 4.44 4.34
CA ASN A 396 8.02 5.29 5.26
C ASN A 396 8.14 6.76 4.86
N PRO A 397 7.19 7.62 5.25
CA PRO A 397 7.39 9.07 5.20
C PRO A 397 8.68 9.46 5.91
N LEU A 398 9.44 10.39 5.32
CA LEU A 398 10.64 10.90 5.96
C LEU A 398 10.28 11.55 7.31
N THR A 399 11.15 11.32 8.29
CA THR A 399 10.99 11.89 9.62
C THR A 399 11.49 13.34 9.66
N MET A 400 11.47 13.97 10.83
CA MET A 400 12.03 15.31 11.04
C MET A 400 13.57 15.31 11.23
N HIS A 401 14.22 14.14 11.30
CA HIS A 401 15.61 14.04 11.70
C HIS A 401 16.59 14.56 10.65
N LEU A 402 17.79 14.94 11.10
CA LEU A 402 18.87 15.41 10.21
C LEU A 402 19.52 14.25 9.43
N TYR A 403 19.58 13.06 10.04
CA TYR A 403 20.31 11.91 9.50
C TYR A 403 19.60 11.30 8.28
N ASP A 404 18.28 11.10 8.38
CA ASP A 404 17.47 10.35 7.42
C ASP A 404 16.12 11.04 7.12
N GLY A 405 15.97 12.33 7.48
CA GLY A 405 14.70 13.04 7.41
C GLY A 405 14.72 14.37 6.65
N HIS A 406 13.60 15.09 6.73
CA HIS A 406 13.37 16.36 6.04
C HIS A 406 14.40 17.44 6.40
N ALA A 407 14.98 17.42 7.61
CA ALA A 407 16.00 18.40 7.99
C ALA A 407 17.29 18.25 7.16
N GLY A 408 17.71 17.02 6.85
CA GLY A 408 18.86 16.76 5.98
C GLY A 408 18.61 17.19 4.54
N VAL A 409 17.43 16.86 4.01
CA VAL A 409 17.00 17.25 2.66
C VAL A 409 16.93 18.77 2.52
N ALA A 410 16.30 19.47 3.47
CA ALA A 410 16.21 20.93 3.47
C ALA A 410 17.60 21.59 3.50
N LEU A 411 18.51 21.08 4.33
CA LEU A 411 19.86 21.59 4.44
C LEU A 411 20.60 21.43 3.10
N PHE A 412 20.59 20.22 2.52
CA PHE A 412 21.22 19.95 1.23
C PHE A 412 20.70 20.89 0.12
N LEU A 413 19.38 20.99 -0.03
CA LEU A 413 18.76 21.82 -1.07
C LEU A 413 19.03 23.31 -0.88
N ALA A 414 19.09 23.80 0.36
CA ALA A 414 19.44 25.18 0.66
C ALA A 414 20.87 25.52 0.21
N TYR A 415 21.84 24.65 0.52
CA TYR A 415 23.22 24.81 0.08
C TYR A 415 23.36 24.67 -1.44
N LEU A 416 22.65 23.73 -2.06
CA LEU A 416 22.66 23.55 -3.51
C LEU A 416 22.13 24.79 -4.22
N GLY A 417 21.01 25.36 -3.76
CA GLY A 417 20.45 26.60 -4.30
C GLY A 417 21.40 27.78 -4.14
N ALA A 418 22.07 27.91 -2.99
CA ALA A 418 23.06 28.97 -2.76
C ALA A 418 24.31 28.82 -3.66
N ALA A 419 24.79 27.59 -3.85
CA ALA A 419 25.99 27.31 -4.65
C ALA A 419 25.74 27.43 -6.16
N THR A 420 24.53 27.11 -6.62
CA THR A 420 24.17 27.14 -8.06
C THR A 420 23.49 28.44 -8.50
N GLY A 421 22.88 29.18 -7.56
CA GLY A 421 22.02 30.32 -7.86
C GLY A 421 20.63 29.92 -8.37
N GLU A 422 20.31 28.62 -8.41
CA GLU A 422 19.05 28.10 -8.94
C GLU A 422 17.93 28.19 -7.91
N ARG A 423 16.96 29.06 -8.18
CA ARG A 423 15.85 29.36 -7.26
C ARG A 423 14.96 28.15 -6.96
N GLY A 424 14.90 27.17 -7.86
CA GLY A 424 14.10 25.95 -7.69
C GLY A 424 14.51 25.16 -6.45
N TYR A 425 15.81 24.95 -6.24
CA TYR A 425 16.29 24.24 -5.04
C TYR A 425 16.04 25.04 -3.76
N THR A 426 16.22 26.37 -3.79
CA THR A 426 15.92 27.22 -2.63
C THR A 426 14.43 27.19 -2.27
N ALA A 427 13.54 27.22 -3.26
CA ALA A 427 12.09 27.14 -3.03
C ALA A 427 11.71 25.78 -2.42
N LEU A 428 12.23 24.67 -2.96
CA LEU A 428 11.98 23.33 -2.42
C LEU A 428 12.51 23.17 -0.99
N ALA A 429 13.66 23.77 -0.68
CA ALA A 429 14.18 23.81 0.69
C ALA A 429 13.24 24.55 1.65
N GLN A 430 12.62 25.65 1.21
CA GLN A 430 11.66 26.41 2.02
C GLN A 430 10.37 25.61 2.28
N GLU A 431 9.86 24.91 1.27
CA GLU A 431 8.69 24.03 1.40
C GLU A 431 8.97 22.86 2.37
N THR A 432 10.16 22.27 2.25
CA THR A 432 10.62 21.22 3.17
C THR A 432 10.74 21.74 4.61
N LEU A 433 11.24 22.97 4.79
CA LEU A 433 11.33 23.60 6.09
C LEU A 433 9.93 23.89 6.69
N ALA A 434 8.94 24.22 5.86
CA ALA A 434 7.55 24.38 6.30
C ALA A 434 6.98 23.07 6.84
N THR A 435 7.19 21.95 6.13
CA THR A 435 6.88 20.59 6.61
C THR A 435 7.55 20.30 7.96
N LEU A 436 8.86 20.54 8.05
CA LEU A 436 9.64 20.27 9.26
C LEU A 436 9.11 21.01 10.50
N ARG A 437 8.69 22.27 10.33
CA ARG A 437 8.13 23.07 11.44
C ARG A 437 6.86 22.44 12.02
N VAL A 438 6.01 21.87 11.18
CA VAL A 438 4.79 21.19 11.64
C VAL A 438 5.14 19.88 12.36
N GLN A 439 6.04 19.07 11.80
CA GLN A 439 6.48 17.82 12.44
C GLN A 439 7.05 18.07 13.85
N VAL A 440 7.89 19.10 14.01
CA VAL A 440 8.46 19.48 15.31
C VAL A 440 7.37 19.97 16.28
N ALA A 441 6.38 20.73 15.81
CA ALA A 441 5.27 21.19 16.65
C ALA A 441 4.40 20.02 17.14
N GLN A 442 4.09 19.06 16.26
CA GLN A 442 3.33 17.86 16.60
C GLN A 442 4.07 17.01 17.64
N GLN A 443 5.37 16.77 17.46
CA GLN A 443 6.13 15.96 18.41
C GLN A 443 6.20 16.62 19.79
N ARG A 444 6.34 17.96 19.86
CA ARG A 444 6.28 18.70 21.12
C ARG A 444 4.95 18.50 21.85
N ALA A 445 3.83 18.49 21.13
CA ALA A 445 2.51 18.24 21.72
C ALA A 445 2.41 16.83 22.31
N THR A 446 3.01 15.82 21.67
CA THR A 446 3.04 14.43 22.17
C THR A 446 3.86 14.27 23.46
N PHE A 447 4.86 15.13 23.68
CA PHE A 447 5.65 15.12 24.92
C PHE A 447 4.98 15.87 26.10
N PHE A 448 3.89 16.60 25.87
CA PHE A 448 3.17 17.31 26.94
C PHE A 448 1.96 16.47 27.45
N TYR A 449 2.17 15.84 28.61
CA TYR A 449 1.24 15.40 29.68
C TYR A 449 0.78 13.91 29.78
N PRO A 450 0.67 13.33 31.01
CA PRO A 450 0.21 13.99 32.23
C PRO A 450 1.17 14.06 33.42
N GLY A 451 1.33 15.27 33.98
CA GLY A 451 1.96 15.54 35.26
C GLY A 451 1.79 17.01 35.68
N GLY A 452 0.60 17.35 36.16
CA GLY A 452 0.22 18.66 36.70
C GLY A 452 -1.24 18.70 37.12
#